data_AF-A0A849SG23-F1
#
_entry.id   AF-A0A849SG23-F1
#
_cell.length_a   1.000
_cell.length_b   1.000
_cell.length_c   1.000
_cell.angle_alpha   90.00
_cell.angle_beta   90.00
_cell.angle_gamma   90.00
#
_symmetry.space_group_name_H-M   'P 1'
#
loop_
_entity.id
_entity.type
_entity.pdbx_description
1 polymer ?
#
loop_
_entity_poly.entity_id
_entity_poly.type
_entity_poly.pdbx_seq_one_letter_code
_entity_poly.pdbx_strand_id
1 'polypeptide(L)'
;MTNFPRHLAGILALGLLSLSPAHAWALRHGDILVADRMNGLILVDAAGTEQRLFTGYINGHGYTDVTTNAAGDVYALDGPGGTIYRIDSSTGAATFVSGGGTLQSPLTLDIGPDGYLYAVNGGASQGVIRIDAITGQQSMIKPGIIYSFAITSDTLAYVALADSVIQPSFHVCRLDLSTGVTTRAANTAFMNPYAMAATADGNILITEYFAKAVSKVFPEIGAVAPVSSGNSFKTPFGVAAEEDGMILVADNQGEIGCHPAGDPPVCSGALFRVDPITGAQVIVSEQGHFLDIAGVEIYRGPTTPTPTRNASWGQLKANYR
;
A
#
# COMPACT_ATOMS: atom_id res chain seq x y z
N MET A 1 -71.73 -14.64 -30.84
CA MET A 1 -70.61 -15.60 -30.67
C MET A 1 -69.59 -15.21 -31.72
N THR A 2 -68.39 -14.68 -31.47
CA THR A 2 -67.42 -14.84 -30.38
C THR A 2 -66.25 -13.85 -30.58
N ASN A 3 -65.85 -13.19 -29.49
CA ASN A 3 -64.50 -12.80 -29.00
C ASN A 3 -63.35 -12.33 -29.93
N PHE A 4 -62.86 -11.12 -29.60
CA PHE A 4 -61.48 -10.52 -29.61
C PHE A 4 -60.29 -11.48 -29.29
N PRO A 5 -59.01 -11.03 -29.22
CA PRO A 5 -58.15 -10.07 -29.99
C PRO A 5 -56.81 -10.75 -30.42
N ARG A 6 -55.76 -9.96 -30.81
CA ARG A 6 -54.27 -10.13 -30.61
C ARG A 6 -53.46 -9.98 -31.91
N HIS A 7 -52.27 -9.37 -32.01
CA HIS A 7 -51.34 -8.67 -31.09
C HIS A 7 -50.28 -7.91 -31.92
N LEU A 8 -49.75 -6.81 -31.39
CA LEU A 8 -48.51 -6.17 -31.83
C LEU A 8 -47.34 -7.17 -31.78
N ALA A 9 -46.58 -7.29 -32.87
CA ALA A 9 -45.28 -7.96 -32.86
C ALA A 9 -44.22 -6.97 -32.31
N GLY A 10 -44.01 -6.99 -31.00
CA GLY A 10 -42.85 -6.38 -30.37
C GLY A 10 -41.62 -7.27 -30.58
N ILE A 11 -40.60 -6.76 -31.24
CA ILE A 11 -39.27 -7.37 -31.30
C ILE A 11 -38.63 -7.12 -29.93
N LEU A 12 -38.70 -8.11 -29.03
CA LEU A 12 -37.85 -8.16 -27.84
C LEU A 12 -36.47 -8.67 -28.29
N ALA A 13 -35.53 -7.74 -28.49
CA ALA A 13 -34.12 -8.07 -28.49
C ALA A 13 -33.73 -8.44 -27.05
N LEU A 14 -33.71 -9.74 -26.74
CA LEU A 14 -33.01 -10.24 -25.56
C LEU A 14 -31.51 -10.03 -25.79
N GLY A 15 -31.00 -8.90 -25.30
CA GLY A 15 -29.57 -8.72 -25.11
C GLY A 15 -29.08 -9.80 -24.16
N LEU A 16 -28.33 -10.77 -24.68
CA LEU A 16 -27.45 -11.57 -23.85
C LEU A 16 -26.42 -10.62 -23.25
N LEU A 17 -26.64 -10.22 -22.00
CA LEU A 17 -25.54 -9.83 -21.12
C LEU A 17 -24.61 -11.03 -21.06
N SER A 18 -23.52 -10.99 -21.82
CA SER A 18 -22.36 -11.83 -21.54
C SER A 18 -21.83 -11.37 -20.19
N LEU A 19 -22.33 -11.98 -19.11
CA LEU A 19 -21.64 -11.98 -17.83
C LEU A 19 -20.37 -12.80 -18.05
N SER A 20 -19.33 -12.12 -18.53
CA SER A 20 -17.96 -12.58 -18.31
C SER A 20 -17.83 -12.84 -16.81
N PRO A 21 -17.42 -14.05 -16.38
CA PRO A 21 -17.20 -14.28 -14.97
C PRO A 21 -16.18 -13.23 -14.52
N ALA A 22 -16.53 -12.45 -13.50
CA ALA A 22 -15.54 -11.69 -12.76
C ALA A 22 -14.51 -12.72 -12.31
N HIS A 23 -13.34 -12.73 -12.93
CA HIS A 23 -12.22 -13.55 -12.50
C HIS A 23 -11.72 -12.90 -11.20
N ALA A 24 -12.42 -13.18 -10.11
CA ALA A 24 -12.08 -12.73 -8.77
C ALA A 24 -10.87 -13.53 -8.30
N TRP A 25 -9.70 -13.14 -8.77
CA TRP A 25 -8.48 -13.68 -8.22
C TRP A 25 -8.26 -13.02 -6.86
N ALA A 26 -8.63 -13.76 -5.84
CA ALA A 26 -8.27 -13.43 -4.49
C ALA A 26 -6.74 -13.38 -4.34
N LEU A 27 -6.29 -12.57 -3.38
CA LEU A 27 -4.89 -12.47 -3.01
C LEU A 27 -4.37 -13.83 -2.54
N ARG A 28 -3.14 -14.11 -2.96
CA ARG A 28 -2.37 -15.28 -2.55
C ARG A 28 -1.22 -14.83 -1.67
N HIS A 29 -0.83 -15.67 -0.73
CA HIS A 29 0.34 -15.39 0.09
C HIS A 29 1.56 -15.16 -0.82
N GLY A 30 2.28 -14.04 -0.60
CA GLY A 30 3.42 -13.61 -1.42
C GLY A 30 3.08 -12.71 -2.61
N ASP A 31 1.80 -12.50 -2.90
CA ASP A 31 1.36 -11.46 -3.84
C ASP A 31 1.79 -10.07 -3.34
N ILE A 32 2.09 -9.15 -4.26
CA ILE A 32 2.62 -7.82 -3.96
C ILE A 32 1.55 -6.78 -4.27
N LEU A 33 1.15 -6.00 -3.27
CA LEU A 33 0.24 -4.89 -3.41
C LEU A 33 1.03 -3.59 -3.56
N VAL A 34 0.69 -2.79 -4.57
CA VAL A 34 1.34 -1.51 -4.85
C VAL A 34 0.29 -0.43 -4.90
N ALA A 35 0.41 0.55 -4.00
CA ALA A 35 -0.44 1.72 -3.97
C ALA A 35 -0.03 2.68 -5.10
N ASP A 36 -0.99 3.06 -5.94
CA ASP A 36 -0.81 4.00 -7.03
C ASP A 36 -1.77 5.18 -6.85
N ARG A 37 -1.22 6.40 -6.80
CA ARG A 37 -1.99 7.61 -6.49
C ARG A 37 -2.88 8.08 -7.63
N MET A 38 -2.69 7.55 -8.83
CA MET A 38 -3.45 7.90 -10.04
C MET A 38 -4.34 6.77 -10.55
N ASN A 39 -4.09 5.53 -10.14
CA ASN A 39 -4.81 4.36 -10.65
C ASN A 39 -5.62 3.62 -9.56
N GLY A 40 -5.09 3.52 -8.33
CA GLY A 40 -5.70 2.74 -7.24
C GLY A 40 -4.72 1.72 -6.67
N LEU A 41 -5.22 0.56 -6.23
CA LEU A 41 -4.39 -0.50 -5.67
C LEU A 41 -4.10 -1.53 -6.76
N ILE A 42 -2.82 -1.65 -7.10
CA ILE A 42 -2.35 -2.59 -8.10
C ILE A 42 -1.89 -3.86 -7.40
N LEU A 43 -2.30 -5.01 -7.93
CA LEU A 43 -1.74 -6.28 -7.55
C LEU A 43 -0.70 -6.71 -8.59
N VAL A 44 0.44 -7.16 -8.10
CA VAL A 44 1.47 -7.88 -8.85
C VAL A 44 1.58 -9.29 -8.27
N ASP A 45 1.60 -10.32 -9.11
CA ASP A 45 1.85 -11.68 -8.64
C ASP A 45 3.26 -11.82 -8.01
N ALA A 46 3.45 -12.82 -7.16
CA ALA A 46 4.73 -13.03 -6.47
C ALA A 46 5.96 -13.11 -7.42
N ALA A 47 5.74 -13.59 -8.66
CA ALA A 47 6.77 -13.71 -9.68
C ALA A 47 7.07 -12.39 -10.41
N GLY A 48 6.23 -11.36 -10.28
CA GLY A 48 6.37 -10.08 -10.99
C GLY A 48 5.86 -10.06 -12.43
N THR A 49 5.29 -11.18 -12.89
CA THR A 49 4.94 -11.42 -14.30
C THR A 49 3.60 -10.83 -14.72
N GLU A 50 2.69 -10.60 -13.76
CA GLU A 50 1.34 -10.12 -14.06
C GLU A 50 0.97 -8.96 -13.14
N GLN A 51 0.57 -7.83 -13.73
CA GLN A 51 -0.03 -6.70 -13.01
C GLN A 51 -1.54 -6.66 -13.27
N ARG A 52 -2.30 -6.21 -12.28
CA ARG A 52 -3.71 -5.86 -12.46
C ARG A 52 -4.17 -4.79 -11.49
N LEU A 53 -5.16 -4.00 -11.92
CA LEU A 53 -5.92 -3.16 -11.00
C LEU A 53 -6.77 -4.05 -10.09
N PHE A 54 -6.44 -4.09 -8.79
CA PHE A 54 -7.16 -4.87 -7.80
C PHE A 54 -8.32 -4.07 -7.18
N THR A 55 -8.07 -2.81 -6.86
CA THR A 55 -9.08 -1.86 -6.37
C THR A 55 -8.90 -0.54 -7.10
N GLY A 56 -9.94 -0.06 -7.80
CA GLY A 56 -9.90 1.27 -8.43
C GLY A 56 -9.92 2.41 -7.41
N TYR A 57 -9.47 3.60 -7.82
CA TYR A 57 -9.58 4.79 -6.97
C TYR A 57 -11.02 5.12 -6.60
N ILE A 58 -11.19 5.72 -5.42
CA ILE A 58 -12.48 6.19 -4.91
C ILE A 58 -12.45 7.70 -4.90
N ASN A 59 -13.54 8.36 -5.30
CA ASN A 59 -13.65 9.82 -5.37
C ASN A 59 -12.56 10.52 -6.22
N GLY A 60 -11.96 9.80 -7.18
CA GLY A 60 -10.96 10.35 -8.11
C GLY A 60 -9.52 10.37 -7.58
N HIS A 61 -9.27 9.74 -6.42
CA HIS A 61 -7.97 9.73 -5.76
C HIS A 61 -7.48 8.29 -5.60
N GLY A 62 -6.29 7.98 -6.11
CA GLY A 62 -5.64 6.69 -5.87
C GLY A 62 -5.15 6.54 -4.43
N TYR A 63 -4.39 5.48 -4.17
CA TYR A 63 -3.88 5.20 -2.84
C TYR A 63 -2.43 5.66 -2.70
N THR A 64 -2.10 6.24 -1.55
CA THR A 64 -0.73 6.64 -1.19
C THR A 64 0.03 5.49 -0.55
N ASP A 65 -0.67 4.62 0.19
CA ASP A 65 -0.04 3.51 0.91
C ASP A 65 -0.98 2.32 1.09
N VAL A 66 -0.41 1.16 1.39
CA VAL A 66 -1.13 -0.10 1.65
C VAL A 66 -0.42 -0.89 2.74
N THR A 67 -1.18 -1.56 3.62
CA THR A 67 -0.63 -2.44 4.65
C THR A 67 -1.46 -3.73 4.76
N THR A 68 -0.83 -4.82 5.19
CA THR A 68 -1.47 -6.13 5.40
C THR A 68 -0.98 -6.81 6.67
N ASN A 69 -1.73 -7.79 7.16
CA ASN A 69 -1.31 -8.64 8.28
C ASN A 69 -1.40 -10.14 7.92
N ALA A 70 -0.85 -10.99 8.80
CA ALA A 70 -0.90 -12.45 8.63
C ALA A 70 -2.33 -13.05 8.71
N ALA A 71 -3.30 -12.30 9.26
CA ALA A 71 -4.71 -12.69 9.23
C ALA A 71 -5.36 -12.45 7.84
N GLY A 72 -4.68 -11.71 6.96
CA GLY A 72 -5.14 -11.39 5.62
C GLY A 72 -6.01 -10.15 5.54
N ASP A 73 -6.01 -9.30 6.57
CA ASP A 73 -6.57 -7.96 6.47
C ASP A 73 -5.70 -7.11 5.54
N VAL A 74 -6.36 -6.29 4.73
CA VAL A 74 -5.71 -5.36 3.80
C VAL A 74 -6.34 -3.99 3.99
N TYR A 75 -5.51 -2.98 4.17
CA TYR A 75 -5.96 -1.60 4.30
C TYR A 75 -5.18 -0.71 3.33
N ALA A 76 -5.91 0.20 2.67
CA ALA A 76 -5.36 1.15 1.72
C ALA A 76 -5.66 2.58 2.18
N LEU A 77 -4.66 3.45 2.03
CA LEU A 77 -4.72 4.85 2.42
C LEU A 77 -4.93 5.76 1.21
N ASP A 78 -6.07 6.43 1.12
CA ASP A 78 -6.22 7.62 0.28
C ASP A 78 -5.68 8.82 1.08
N GLY A 79 -4.42 9.16 0.80
CA GLY A 79 -3.73 10.24 1.49
C GLY A 79 -4.41 11.60 1.27
N PRO A 80 -4.55 12.09 0.02
CA PRO A 80 -5.15 13.39 -0.22
C PRO A 80 -6.61 13.49 0.25
N GLY A 81 -7.38 12.40 0.18
CA GLY A 81 -8.74 12.31 0.71
C GLY A 81 -8.82 12.08 2.22
N GLY A 82 -7.70 11.87 2.92
CA GLY A 82 -7.67 11.66 4.36
C GLY A 82 -8.52 10.48 4.82
N THR A 83 -8.51 9.39 4.04
CA THR A 83 -9.43 8.26 4.23
C THR A 83 -8.69 6.92 4.18
N ILE A 84 -9.08 6.01 5.07
CA ILE A 84 -8.61 4.62 5.11
C ILE A 84 -9.76 3.71 4.69
N TYR A 85 -9.44 2.76 3.81
CA TYR A 85 -10.34 1.72 3.35
C TYR A 85 -9.82 0.35 3.74
N ARG A 86 -10.72 -0.55 4.16
CA ARG A 86 -10.44 -1.99 4.22
C ARG A 86 -10.74 -2.59 2.85
N ILE A 87 -9.81 -3.37 2.33
CA ILE A 87 -9.95 -4.03 1.03
C ILE A 87 -10.27 -5.50 1.25
N ASP A 88 -11.35 -5.98 0.62
CA ASP A 88 -11.68 -7.40 0.60
C ASP A 88 -10.64 -8.15 -0.23
N SER A 89 -9.87 -9.03 0.41
CA SER A 89 -8.77 -9.77 -0.21
C SER A 89 -9.23 -10.75 -1.30
N SER A 90 -10.54 -11.03 -1.40
CA SER A 90 -11.08 -11.96 -2.41
C SER A 90 -11.64 -11.26 -3.65
N THR A 91 -12.14 -10.04 -3.48
CA THR A 91 -12.88 -9.31 -4.51
C THR A 91 -12.26 -7.96 -4.87
N GLY A 92 -11.35 -7.43 -4.06
CA GLY A 92 -10.82 -6.07 -4.19
C GLY A 92 -11.82 -4.98 -3.78
N ALA A 93 -12.98 -5.34 -3.22
CA ALA A 93 -13.99 -4.38 -2.80
C ALA A 93 -13.50 -3.55 -1.61
N ALA A 94 -13.56 -2.23 -1.73
CA ALA A 94 -13.17 -1.31 -0.67
C ALA A 94 -14.36 -0.93 0.23
N THR A 95 -14.13 -0.94 1.54
CA THR A 95 -15.09 -0.49 2.55
C THR A 95 -14.45 0.61 3.40
N PHE A 96 -15.15 1.72 3.61
CA PHE A 96 -14.68 2.82 4.45
C PHE A 96 -14.43 2.36 5.89
N VAL A 97 -13.30 2.77 6.49
CA VAL A 97 -12.93 2.50 7.89
C VAL A 97 -12.93 3.78 8.70
N SER A 98 -12.16 4.77 8.28
CA SER A 98 -12.01 6.05 8.99
C SER A 98 -11.62 7.15 8.01
N GLY A 99 -12.01 8.39 8.29
CA GLY A 99 -11.61 9.53 7.46
C GLY A 99 -11.97 10.87 8.08
N GLY A 100 -11.24 11.91 7.68
CA GLY A 100 -11.35 13.26 8.24
C GLY A 100 -10.97 13.32 9.72
N GLY A 101 -11.50 14.30 10.45
CA GLY A 101 -11.21 14.47 11.88
C GLY A 101 -9.73 14.75 12.13
N THR A 102 -9.06 13.90 12.90
CA THR A 102 -7.62 13.99 13.13
C THR A 102 -6.78 13.37 12.01
N LEU A 103 -7.37 12.61 11.08
CA LEU A 103 -6.70 12.06 9.91
C LEU A 103 -6.78 13.08 8.75
N GLN A 104 -5.74 13.87 8.58
CA GLN A 104 -5.70 15.00 7.63
C GLN A 104 -4.46 14.87 6.75
N SER A 105 -4.68 14.54 5.48
CA SER A 105 -3.62 14.33 4.47
C SER A 105 -2.50 13.39 4.94
N PRO A 106 -2.82 12.15 5.37
CA PRO A 106 -1.82 11.17 5.77
C PRO A 106 -0.91 10.75 4.62
N LEU A 107 0.35 10.50 4.95
CA LEU A 107 1.42 10.17 4.03
C LEU A 107 1.66 8.66 3.94
N THR A 108 1.47 7.93 5.04
CA THR A 108 1.76 6.49 5.15
C THR A 108 0.88 5.85 6.22
N LEU A 109 0.64 4.54 6.09
CA LEU A 109 -0.25 3.70 6.90
C LEU A 109 0.45 2.38 7.22
N ASP A 110 0.27 1.88 8.44
CA ASP A 110 0.74 0.55 8.85
C ASP A 110 -0.23 -0.06 9.87
N ILE A 111 -0.27 -1.38 9.96
CA ILE A 111 -1.08 -2.12 10.93
C ILE A 111 -0.20 -2.71 12.03
N GLY A 112 -0.53 -2.42 13.28
CA GLY A 112 0.14 -3.02 14.42
C GLY A 112 -0.31 -4.47 14.66
N PRO A 113 0.51 -5.29 15.34
CA PRO A 113 0.08 -6.64 15.73
C PRO A 113 -1.08 -6.64 16.74
N ASP A 114 -1.32 -5.49 17.38
CA ASP A 114 -2.48 -5.18 18.22
C ASP A 114 -3.80 -5.01 17.43
N GLY A 115 -3.73 -4.99 16.10
CA GLY A 115 -4.87 -4.81 15.19
C GLY A 115 -5.30 -3.36 15.00
N TYR A 116 -4.60 -2.39 15.60
CA TYR A 116 -4.84 -0.98 15.32
C TYR A 116 -4.11 -0.56 14.04
N LEU A 117 -4.70 0.42 13.35
CA LEU A 117 -4.05 1.10 12.24
C LEU A 117 -3.33 2.33 12.77
N TYR A 118 -2.19 2.64 12.17
CA TYR A 118 -1.38 3.79 12.49
C TYR A 118 -1.12 4.57 11.21
N ALA A 119 -1.24 5.89 11.26
CA ALA A 119 -0.99 6.75 10.10
C ALA A 119 -0.17 7.96 10.50
N VAL A 120 0.66 8.44 9.58
CA VAL A 120 1.41 9.70 9.74
C VAL A 120 0.75 10.78 8.92
N ASN A 121 0.29 11.84 9.58
CA ASN A 121 -0.24 13.01 8.89
C ASN A 121 0.86 13.90 8.30
N GLY A 122 0.62 14.41 7.10
CA GLY A 122 1.36 15.52 6.51
C GLY A 122 0.78 16.90 6.87
N GLY A 123 1.37 17.95 6.30
CA GLY A 123 0.77 19.29 6.28
C GLY A 123 0.65 20.00 7.63
N ALA A 124 -0.55 20.49 7.97
CA ALA A 124 -0.80 21.31 9.16
C ALA A 124 -1.15 20.51 10.42
N SER A 125 -1.40 19.20 10.30
CA SER A 125 -1.86 18.33 11.40
C SER A 125 -0.88 17.18 11.67
N GLN A 126 0.42 17.48 11.58
CA GLN A 126 1.48 16.46 11.58
C GLN A 126 1.57 15.69 12.89
N GLY A 127 1.73 14.38 12.74
CA GLY A 127 1.89 13.47 13.86
C GLY A 127 1.50 12.04 13.51
N VAL A 128 1.68 11.15 14.49
CA VAL A 128 1.20 9.76 14.42
C VAL A 128 -0.20 9.69 15.01
N ILE A 129 -1.14 9.19 14.22
CA ILE A 129 -2.52 8.92 14.60
C ILE A 129 -2.69 7.41 14.72
N ARG A 130 -3.32 6.95 15.79
CA ARG A 130 -3.82 5.58 15.93
C ARG A 130 -5.31 5.55 15.62
N ILE A 131 -5.73 4.56 14.85
CA ILE A 131 -7.11 4.35 14.39
C ILE A 131 -7.54 2.94 14.79
N ASP A 132 -8.68 2.84 15.47
CA ASP A 132 -9.34 1.56 15.72
C ASP A 132 -9.91 1.04 14.39
N ALA A 133 -9.40 -0.10 13.92
CA ALA A 133 -9.76 -0.67 12.62
C ALA A 133 -11.22 -1.14 12.52
N ILE A 134 -11.91 -1.31 13.66
CA ILE A 134 -13.30 -1.77 13.76
C ILE A 134 -14.24 -0.57 13.89
N THR A 135 -13.95 0.35 14.80
CA THR A 135 -14.85 1.48 15.10
C THR A 135 -14.53 2.74 14.30
N GLY A 136 -13.36 2.80 13.66
CA GLY A 136 -12.85 3.97 12.94
C GLY A 136 -12.42 5.12 13.86
N GLN A 137 -12.46 4.93 15.18
CA GLN A 137 -12.10 5.97 16.16
C GLN A 137 -10.62 6.32 16.07
N GLN A 138 -10.32 7.62 16.12
CA GLN A 138 -8.97 8.15 15.94
C GLN A 138 -8.44 8.73 17.26
N SER A 139 -7.14 8.58 17.49
CA SER A 139 -6.44 9.17 18.64
C SER A 139 -5.03 9.61 18.23
N MET A 140 -4.64 10.82 18.64
CA MET A 140 -3.28 11.32 18.44
C MET A 140 -2.34 10.62 19.43
N ILE A 141 -1.29 9.97 18.91
CA ILE A 141 -0.22 9.37 19.71
C ILE A 141 0.91 10.37 19.92
N LYS A 142 1.36 11.00 18.84
CA LYS A 142 2.52 11.89 18.85
C LYS A 142 2.29 13.06 17.89
N PRO A 143 2.13 14.30 18.38
CA PRO A 143 2.18 15.47 17.50
C PRO A 143 3.64 15.75 17.07
N GLY A 144 3.81 16.36 15.90
CA GLY A 144 5.09 16.84 15.41
C GLY A 144 5.39 16.40 13.98
N ILE A 145 6.43 16.98 13.41
CA ILE A 145 6.84 16.73 12.03
C ILE A 145 7.45 15.32 11.95
N ILE A 146 6.67 14.38 11.45
CA ILE A 146 7.07 13.00 11.21
C ILE A 146 6.78 12.73 9.74
N TYR A 147 7.74 12.14 9.04
CA TYR A 147 7.59 11.89 7.60
C TYR A 147 7.15 10.47 7.29
N SER A 148 7.71 9.52 8.03
CA SER A 148 7.42 8.10 7.87
C SER A 148 7.64 7.37 9.18
N PHE A 149 7.18 6.12 9.25
CA PHE A 149 7.29 5.26 10.41
C PHE A 149 7.25 3.79 10.01
N ALA A 150 7.65 2.92 10.92
CA ALA A 150 7.48 1.47 10.82
C ALA A 150 7.05 0.93 12.18
N ILE A 151 5.97 0.14 12.23
CA ILE A 151 5.56 -0.55 13.45
C ILE A 151 6.39 -1.82 13.61
N THR A 152 6.84 -2.09 14.84
CA THR A 152 7.64 -3.29 15.15
C THR A 152 7.00 -4.19 16.20
N SER A 153 6.14 -3.63 17.06
CA SER A 153 5.34 -4.35 18.04
C SER A 153 4.14 -3.53 18.47
N ASP A 154 3.28 -4.10 19.32
CA ASP A 154 2.11 -3.42 19.91
C ASP A 154 2.44 -2.12 20.63
N THR A 155 3.69 -1.93 21.05
CA THR A 155 4.10 -0.77 21.86
C THR A 155 5.22 0.04 21.22
N LEU A 156 5.85 -0.46 20.15
CA LEU A 156 7.04 0.15 19.57
C LEU A 156 6.88 0.40 18.07
N ALA A 157 7.08 1.66 17.72
CA ALA A 157 7.32 2.10 16.36
C ALA A 157 8.69 2.76 16.24
N TYR A 158 9.20 2.85 15.02
CA TYR A 158 10.29 3.75 14.67
C TYR A 158 9.74 4.85 13.77
N VAL A 159 10.10 6.10 14.03
CA VAL A 159 9.63 7.26 13.28
C VAL A 159 10.80 8.07 12.73
N ALA A 160 10.67 8.57 11.50
CA ALA A 160 11.53 9.60 10.95
C ALA A 160 11.05 10.97 11.43
N LEU A 161 11.58 11.42 12.57
CA LEU A 161 11.21 12.66 13.24
C LEU A 161 12.07 13.82 12.74
N ALA A 162 11.45 14.96 12.43
CA ALA A 162 12.21 16.12 12.03
C ALA A 162 13.00 16.71 13.22
N ASP A 163 14.28 16.93 13.01
CA ASP A 163 15.19 17.68 13.85
C ASP A 163 15.65 18.93 13.07
N SER A 164 15.12 20.09 13.44
CA SER A 164 15.31 21.34 12.70
C SER A 164 16.68 22.00 12.90
N VAL A 165 17.54 21.42 13.75
CA VAL A 165 18.81 22.07 14.15
C VAL A 165 19.93 21.85 13.13
N ILE A 166 19.91 20.77 12.34
CA ILE A 166 20.96 20.42 11.37
C ILE A 166 20.30 19.83 10.11
N GLN A 167 20.83 20.15 8.93
CA GLN A 167 20.55 19.39 7.71
C GLN A 167 21.56 18.22 7.63
N PRO A 168 21.14 16.96 7.43
CA PRO A 168 19.78 16.49 7.15
C PRO A 168 18.83 16.60 8.34
N SER A 169 17.57 16.96 8.07
CA SER A 169 16.59 17.30 9.12
C SER A 169 15.76 16.14 9.67
N PHE A 170 16.08 14.86 9.43
CA PHE A 170 15.31 13.76 10.01
C PHE A 170 16.20 12.77 10.75
N HIS A 171 15.82 12.39 11.97
CA HIS A 171 16.44 11.30 12.70
C HIS A 171 15.43 10.20 12.97
N VAL A 172 15.90 8.96 12.93
CA VAL A 172 15.08 7.82 13.34
C VAL A 172 15.05 7.76 14.86
N CYS A 173 13.84 7.76 15.40
CA CYS A 173 13.56 7.69 16.82
C CYS A 173 12.68 6.48 17.12
N ARG A 174 12.94 5.79 18.24
CA ARG A 174 11.97 4.89 18.87
C ARG A 174 10.79 5.75 19.32
N LEU A 175 9.57 5.30 19.04
CA LEU A 175 8.32 5.87 19.53
C LEU A 175 7.61 4.79 20.36
N ASP A 176 7.37 5.12 21.62
CA ASP A 176 6.47 4.33 22.47
C ASP A 176 5.02 4.69 22.09
N LEU A 177 4.29 3.71 21.55
CA LEU A 177 2.92 3.89 21.05
C LEU A 177 1.89 4.11 22.16
N SER A 178 2.23 3.78 23.40
CA SER A 178 1.33 3.94 24.54
C SER A 178 1.44 5.33 25.18
N THR A 179 2.64 5.91 25.16
CA THR A 179 2.94 7.18 25.84
C THR A 179 3.22 8.35 24.88
N GLY A 180 3.50 8.06 23.60
CA GLY A 180 3.94 9.06 22.64
C GLY A 180 5.37 9.58 22.89
N VAL A 181 6.15 8.92 23.75
CA VAL A 181 7.54 9.34 24.04
C VAL A 181 8.47 8.89 22.93
N THR A 182 9.36 9.77 22.49
CA THR A 182 10.37 9.46 21.47
C THR A 182 11.80 9.48 22.04
N THR A 183 12.63 8.53 21.64
CA THR A 183 14.08 8.50 21.95
C THR A 183 14.89 8.24 20.68
N ARG A 184 16.07 8.89 20.54
CA ARG A 184 16.91 8.70 19.35
C ARG A 184 17.33 7.25 19.20
N ALA A 185 17.22 6.75 17.98
CA ALA A 185 17.56 5.37 17.63
C ALA A 185 18.65 5.27 16.57
N ALA A 186 18.86 6.32 15.76
CA ALA A 186 19.98 6.39 14.81
C ALA A 186 20.94 7.52 15.19
N ASN A 187 22.24 7.26 14.99
CA ASN A 187 23.32 8.23 15.20
C ASN A 187 23.52 9.18 14.02
N THR A 188 22.83 8.94 12.90
CA THR A 188 22.90 9.76 11.68
C THR A 188 21.52 10.31 11.32
N ALA A 189 21.53 11.42 10.59
CA ALA A 189 20.34 12.03 10.03
C ALA A 189 20.12 11.62 8.57
N PHE A 190 18.88 11.70 8.10
CA PHE A 190 18.42 11.30 6.77
C PHE A 190 17.91 12.51 5.98
N MET A 191 18.21 12.55 4.68
CA MET A 191 17.72 13.60 3.78
C MET A 191 16.42 13.16 3.13
N ASN A 192 15.30 13.65 3.67
CA ASN A 192 13.96 13.43 3.12
C ASN A 192 13.62 11.92 2.98
N PRO A 193 13.57 11.18 4.11
CA PRO A 193 13.18 9.78 4.09
C PRO A 193 11.72 9.64 3.66
N TYR A 194 11.38 8.73 2.74
CA TYR A 194 10.03 8.62 2.18
C TYR A 194 9.19 7.53 2.84
N ALA A 195 9.69 6.30 2.88
CA ALA A 195 9.05 5.18 3.56
C ALA A 195 10.02 4.49 4.51
N MET A 196 9.45 3.81 5.50
CA MET A 196 10.16 2.97 6.44
C MET A 196 9.46 1.62 6.52
N ALA A 197 10.23 0.54 6.67
CA ALA A 197 9.68 -0.80 6.89
C ALA A 197 10.50 -1.55 7.94
N ALA A 198 9.82 -2.31 8.80
CA ALA A 198 10.46 -3.19 9.76
C ALA A 198 10.87 -4.50 9.08
N THR A 199 12.08 -4.96 9.36
CA THR A 199 12.54 -6.30 8.98
C THR A 199 12.27 -7.26 10.14
N ALA A 200 12.21 -8.57 9.84
CA ALA A 200 11.93 -9.61 10.85
C ALA A 200 12.96 -9.65 12.01
N ASP A 201 14.17 -9.17 11.78
CA ASP A 201 15.23 -9.03 12.78
C ASP A 201 15.12 -7.72 13.62
N GLY A 202 14.06 -6.92 13.43
CA GLY A 202 13.78 -5.70 14.19
C GLY A 202 14.57 -4.46 13.73
N ASN A 203 15.28 -4.57 12.61
CA ASN A 203 15.94 -3.44 11.96
C ASN A 203 14.96 -2.68 11.06
N ILE A 204 15.37 -1.50 10.58
CA ILE A 204 14.49 -0.61 9.83
C ILE A 204 15.11 -0.28 8.48
N LEU A 205 14.36 -0.55 7.42
CA LEU A 205 14.67 -0.11 6.05
C LEU A 205 14.10 1.27 5.83
N ILE A 206 14.83 2.12 5.10
CA ILE A 206 14.43 3.50 4.82
C ILE A 206 14.76 3.82 3.36
N THR A 207 13.80 4.39 2.63
CA THR A 207 14.03 4.98 1.30
C THR A 207 14.39 6.45 1.43
N GLU A 208 15.38 6.90 0.67
CA GLU A 208 15.90 8.27 0.72
C GLU A 208 15.80 8.93 -0.66
N TYR A 209 14.97 9.97 -0.78
CA TYR A 209 14.67 10.62 -2.05
C TYR A 209 15.91 11.19 -2.74
N PHE A 210 16.66 12.05 -2.04
CA PHE A 210 17.80 12.74 -2.65
C PHE A 210 19.00 11.83 -2.88
N ALA A 211 19.19 10.84 -2.00
CA ALA A 211 20.25 9.86 -2.12
C ALA A 211 19.94 8.78 -3.18
N LYS A 212 18.68 8.67 -3.60
CA LYS A 212 18.18 7.59 -4.50
C LYS A 212 18.64 6.23 -3.98
N ALA A 213 18.34 5.98 -2.70
CA ALA A 213 18.95 4.91 -1.93
C ALA A 213 17.96 4.24 -0.98
N VAL A 214 18.33 3.03 -0.58
CA VAL A 214 17.81 2.32 0.58
C VAL A 214 18.92 2.19 1.60
N SER A 215 18.62 2.52 2.85
CA SER A 215 19.50 2.38 4.01
C SER A 215 18.85 1.47 5.05
N LYS A 216 19.68 0.73 5.81
CA LYS A 216 19.24 -0.10 6.94
C LYS A 216 19.76 0.50 8.24
N VAL A 217 18.84 0.77 9.16
CA VAL A 217 19.11 1.23 10.51
C VAL A 217 19.16 0.03 11.44
N PHE A 218 20.15 0.01 12.33
CA PHE A 218 20.33 -0.96 13.39
C PHE A 218 20.06 -0.30 14.74
N PRO A 219 18.79 -0.28 15.20
CA PRO A 219 18.40 0.56 16.33
C PRO A 219 19.01 0.17 17.67
N GLU A 220 19.53 -1.05 17.80
CA GLU A 220 20.17 -1.55 19.01
C GLU A 220 21.54 -0.90 19.26
N ILE A 221 22.24 -0.53 18.19
CA ILE A 221 23.59 0.07 18.25
C ILE A 221 23.64 1.48 17.65
N GLY A 222 22.51 1.95 17.11
CA GLY A 222 22.38 3.26 16.46
C GLY A 222 23.13 3.41 15.13
N ALA A 223 23.62 2.31 14.57
CA ALA A 223 24.33 2.31 13.30
C ALA A 223 23.37 2.38 12.11
N VAL A 224 23.86 2.91 11.00
CA VAL A 224 23.15 2.94 9.72
C VAL A 224 24.12 2.44 8.65
N ALA A 225 23.66 1.49 7.83
CA ALA A 225 24.42 0.99 6.70
C ALA A 225 23.67 1.25 5.39
N PRO A 226 24.36 1.65 4.31
CA PRO A 226 23.76 1.67 2.99
C PRO A 226 23.42 0.24 2.57
N VAL A 227 22.27 0.05 1.92
CA VAL A 227 21.86 -1.24 1.33
C VAL A 227 22.07 -1.20 -0.17
N SER A 228 21.49 -0.21 -0.84
CA SER A 228 21.62 -0.03 -2.28
C SER A 228 21.41 1.44 -2.62
N SER A 229 22.18 1.98 -3.56
CA SER A 229 22.06 3.38 -3.99
C SER A 229 22.40 3.53 -5.47
N GLY A 230 21.79 4.53 -6.12
CA GLY A 230 21.98 4.78 -7.55
C GLY A 230 21.43 3.66 -8.44
N ASN A 231 22.10 3.43 -9.58
CA ASN A 231 21.68 2.50 -10.64
C ASN A 231 20.29 2.85 -11.22
N SER A 232 19.31 1.98 -11.02
CA SER A 232 17.96 2.06 -11.59
C SER A 232 17.02 2.88 -10.71
N PHE A 233 17.41 3.21 -9.48
CA PHE A 233 16.62 4.09 -8.62
C PHE A 233 16.61 5.53 -9.12
N LYS A 234 15.42 6.11 -9.10
CA LYS A 234 15.12 7.48 -9.52
C LYS A 234 14.41 8.21 -8.41
N THR A 235 13.33 7.61 -7.92
CA THR A 235 12.46 8.14 -6.88
C THR A 235 11.91 6.99 -6.03
N PRO A 236 12.73 6.37 -5.17
CA PRO A 236 12.29 5.27 -4.32
C PRO A 236 11.32 5.80 -3.26
N PHE A 237 10.03 5.46 -3.38
CA PHE A 237 8.98 5.86 -2.45
C PHE A 237 8.78 4.80 -1.39
N GLY A 238 8.12 3.69 -1.74
CA GLY A 238 7.76 2.62 -0.82
C GLY A 238 8.87 1.60 -0.65
N VAL A 239 8.89 0.94 0.51
CA VAL A 239 9.78 -0.18 0.81
C VAL A 239 9.06 -1.22 1.63
N ALA A 240 9.32 -2.50 1.36
CA ALA A 240 8.84 -3.61 2.17
C ALA A 240 9.92 -4.71 2.27
N ALA A 241 9.92 -5.43 3.40
CA ALA A 241 10.83 -6.55 3.63
C ALA A 241 10.15 -7.88 3.27
N GLU A 242 10.80 -8.70 2.46
CA GLU A 242 10.35 -10.05 2.15
C GLU A 242 10.78 -11.05 3.23
N GLU A 243 10.10 -12.20 3.32
CA GLU A 243 10.37 -13.22 4.35
C GLU A 243 11.76 -13.85 4.22
N ASP A 244 12.32 -13.88 3.00
CA ASP A 244 13.67 -14.36 2.71
C ASP A 244 14.75 -13.30 2.98
N GLY A 245 14.35 -12.10 3.42
CA GLY A 245 15.23 -10.97 3.71
C GLY A 245 15.53 -10.07 2.50
N MET A 246 15.02 -10.40 1.31
CA MET A 246 15.06 -9.50 0.16
C MET A 246 14.19 -8.26 0.42
N ILE A 247 14.43 -7.21 -0.36
CA ILE A 247 13.78 -5.91 -0.15
C ILE A 247 13.05 -5.50 -1.41
N LEU A 248 11.76 -5.23 -1.30
CA LEU A 248 10.98 -4.63 -2.37
C LEU A 248 11.01 -3.11 -2.25
N VAL A 249 11.14 -2.43 -3.38
CA VAL A 249 11.15 -0.97 -3.47
C VAL A 249 10.23 -0.54 -4.60
N ALA A 250 9.18 0.22 -4.27
CA ALA A 250 8.35 0.90 -5.24
C ALA A 250 9.01 2.23 -5.59
N ASP A 251 9.52 2.32 -6.82
CA ASP A 251 10.15 3.52 -7.34
C ASP A 251 9.24 4.16 -8.39
N ASN A 252 8.90 5.42 -8.18
CA ASN A 252 7.98 6.14 -9.05
C ASN A 252 8.58 6.47 -10.44
N GLN A 253 9.90 6.34 -10.58
CA GLN A 253 10.70 6.65 -11.78
C GLN A 253 10.62 8.09 -12.30
N GLY A 254 9.73 8.92 -11.76
CA GLY A 254 9.65 10.35 -12.04
C GLY A 254 10.74 11.13 -11.34
N GLU A 255 11.85 11.42 -12.03
CA GLU A 255 12.69 12.56 -11.65
C GLU A 255 11.92 13.84 -12.01
N ILE A 256 11.77 14.78 -11.06
CA ILE A 256 11.09 16.09 -11.14
C ILE A 256 10.63 16.46 -12.57
N GLY A 257 9.32 16.43 -12.83
CA GLY A 257 8.76 16.85 -14.13
C GLY A 257 7.91 15.81 -14.86
N CYS A 258 7.38 14.80 -14.17
CA CYS A 258 6.47 13.78 -14.71
C CYS A 258 5.25 14.27 -15.51
N HIS A 259 4.99 15.58 -15.57
CA HIS A 259 3.95 16.18 -16.37
C HIS A 259 4.47 17.47 -17.02
N PRO A 260 4.95 17.43 -18.28
CA PRO A 260 4.91 18.62 -19.12
C PRO A 260 3.45 19.09 -19.20
N ALA A 261 3.22 20.39 -19.07
CA ALA A 261 1.86 20.92 -19.15
C ALA A 261 1.23 20.60 -20.51
N GLY A 262 0.18 19.77 -20.53
CA GLY A 262 -0.60 19.45 -21.73
C GLY A 262 -0.61 17.98 -22.18
N ASP A 263 0.23 17.12 -21.59
CA ASP A 263 0.26 15.68 -21.89
C ASP A 263 -0.46 14.85 -20.81
N PRO A 264 -0.98 13.65 -21.15
CA PRO A 264 -1.50 12.72 -20.16
C PRO A 264 -0.41 12.36 -19.14
N PRO A 265 -0.77 12.23 -17.86
CA PRO A 265 0.17 11.86 -16.82
C PRO A 265 0.69 10.43 -17.02
N VAL A 266 2.01 10.27 -17.22
CA VAL A 266 2.68 8.96 -17.27
C VAL A 266 4.00 9.04 -16.49
N CYS A 267 3.93 8.90 -15.15
CA CYS A 267 5.10 8.40 -14.43
C CYS A 267 5.05 6.87 -14.55
N SER A 268 5.93 6.28 -15.37
CA SER A 268 6.00 4.81 -15.44
C SER A 268 6.72 4.29 -14.21
N GLY A 269 6.00 3.79 -13.21
CA GLY A 269 6.63 3.23 -12.01
C GLY A 269 7.39 1.93 -12.30
N ALA A 270 8.33 1.59 -11.40
CA ALA A 270 9.05 0.33 -11.39
C ALA A 270 9.15 -0.23 -9.98
N LEU A 271 8.87 -1.52 -9.84
CA LEU A 271 9.06 -2.29 -8.63
C LEU A 271 10.39 -3.04 -8.74
N PHE A 272 11.28 -2.79 -7.78
CA PHE A 272 12.58 -3.45 -7.70
C PHE A 272 12.64 -4.41 -6.52
N ARG A 273 13.36 -5.50 -6.70
CA ARG A 273 13.83 -6.38 -5.63
C ARG A 273 15.32 -6.16 -5.45
N VAL A 274 15.74 -5.94 -4.21
CA VAL A 274 17.11 -5.62 -3.84
C VAL A 274 17.68 -6.73 -2.98
N ASP A 275 18.86 -7.22 -3.35
CA ASP A 275 19.67 -8.10 -2.52
C ASP A 275 20.31 -7.27 -1.40
N PRO A 276 20.00 -7.53 -0.12
CA PRO A 276 20.50 -6.74 1.00
C PRO A 276 22.01 -6.93 1.25
N ILE A 277 22.63 -7.96 0.69
CA ILE A 277 24.05 -8.27 0.85
C ILE A 277 24.88 -7.63 -0.26
N THR A 278 24.44 -7.76 -1.51
CA THR A 278 25.19 -7.25 -2.67
C THR A 278 24.76 -5.85 -3.11
N GLY A 279 23.57 -5.41 -2.68
CA GLY A 279 22.93 -4.17 -3.13
C GLY A 279 22.40 -4.24 -4.58
N ALA A 280 22.43 -5.42 -5.21
CA ALA A 280 21.96 -5.60 -6.58
C ALA A 280 20.46 -5.36 -6.70
N GLN A 281 20.06 -4.64 -7.75
CA GLN A 281 18.66 -4.29 -8.05
C GLN A 281 18.17 -5.13 -9.24
N VAL A 282 17.02 -5.78 -9.10
CA VAL A 282 16.35 -6.53 -10.17
C VAL A 282 14.93 -5.99 -10.33
N ILE A 283 14.52 -5.76 -11.57
CA ILE A 283 13.14 -5.35 -11.87
C ILE A 283 12.23 -6.55 -11.61
N VAL A 284 11.23 -6.34 -10.76
CA VAL A 284 10.13 -7.29 -10.50
C VAL A 284 9.02 -7.05 -11.50
N SER A 285 8.60 -5.79 -11.63
CA SER A 285 7.55 -5.37 -12.55
C SER A 285 7.71 -3.89 -12.85
N GLU A 286 7.33 -3.43 -14.02
CA GLU A 286 7.45 -2.02 -14.41
C GLU A 286 6.39 -1.64 -15.44
N GLN A 287 6.14 -0.34 -15.58
CA GLN A 287 5.19 0.20 -16.55
C GLN A 287 3.77 -0.36 -16.34
N GLY A 288 2.94 -0.39 -17.39
CA GLY A 288 1.61 -1.00 -17.34
C GLY A 288 0.62 -0.21 -16.47
N HIS A 289 0.20 -0.81 -15.37
CA HIS A 289 -0.73 -0.20 -14.42
C HIS A 289 -0.05 0.78 -13.45
N PHE A 290 1.28 0.91 -13.49
CA PHE A 290 2.03 1.86 -12.68
C PHE A 290 2.07 3.25 -13.32
N LEU A 291 1.25 4.15 -12.78
CA LEU A 291 1.06 5.54 -13.24
C LEU A 291 1.61 6.59 -12.26
N ASP A 292 1.60 6.30 -10.96
CA ASP A 292 2.19 7.10 -9.86
C ASP A 292 2.30 6.23 -8.60
N ILE A 293 3.15 5.19 -8.65
CA ILE A 293 3.30 4.26 -7.53
C ILE A 293 4.00 4.90 -6.33
N ALA A 294 3.58 4.48 -5.14
CA ALA A 294 4.01 5.00 -3.86
C ALA A 294 4.30 3.87 -2.86
N GLY A 295 3.34 3.49 -2.02
CA GLY A 295 3.47 2.40 -1.06
C GLY A 295 3.51 1.01 -1.71
N VAL A 296 4.15 0.07 -1.03
CA VAL A 296 4.23 -1.34 -1.45
C VAL A 296 4.17 -2.24 -0.22
N GLU A 297 3.47 -3.35 -0.32
CA GLU A 297 3.34 -4.35 0.75
C GLU A 297 3.26 -5.77 0.18
N ILE A 298 3.74 -6.76 0.93
CA ILE A 298 3.57 -8.18 0.58
C ILE A 298 2.35 -8.71 1.31
N TYR A 299 1.42 -9.32 0.59
CA TYR A 299 0.27 -9.98 1.19
C TYR A 299 0.72 -11.24 1.94
N ARG A 300 0.68 -11.20 3.27
CA ARG A 300 1.07 -12.33 4.15
C ARG A 300 -0.12 -13.14 4.66
N GLY A 301 -1.32 -12.80 4.24
CA GLY A 301 -2.54 -13.49 4.65
C GLY A 301 -2.71 -14.89 4.04
N PRO A 302 -3.81 -15.59 4.42
CA PRO A 302 -4.15 -16.87 3.85
C PRO A 302 -4.38 -16.76 2.34
N THR A 303 -3.85 -17.73 1.58
CA THR A 303 -4.19 -17.85 0.16
C THR A 303 -5.65 -18.24 0.03
N THR A 304 -6.48 -17.31 -0.44
CA THR A 304 -7.90 -17.58 -0.64
C THR A 304 -8.07 -18.24 -2.01
N PRO A 305 -8.66 -19.43 -2.12
CA PRO A 305 -8.93 -20.03 -3.42
C PRO A 305 -9.91 -19.14 -4.19
N THR A 306 -9.57 -18.75 -5.41
CA THR A 306 -10.56 -18.20 -6.35
C THR A 306 -11.71 -19.20 -6.44
N PRO A 307 -12.97 -18.81 -6.15
CA PRO A 307 -14.07 -19.76 -6.26
C PRO A 307 -14.18 -20.24 -7.70
N THR A 308 -13.68 -21.45 -7.97
CA THR A 308 -13.98 -22.14 -9.21
C THR A 308 -15.47 -22.47 -9.15
N ARG A 309 -16.25 -21.93 -10.08
CA ARG A 309 -17.68 -22.24 -10.17
C ARG A 309 -17.87 -23.76 -10.14
N ASN A 310 -18.40 -24.29 -9.05
CA ASN A 310 -18.93 -25.65 -9.05
C ASN A 310 -19.99 -25.69 -10.15
N ALA A 311 -19.73 -26.45 -11.22
CA ALA A 311 -20.67 -26.67 -12.29
C ALA A 311 -21.83 -27.56 -11.80
N SER A 312 -22.63 -27.09 -10.83
CA SER A 312 -23.83 -27.77 -10.35
C SER A 312 -25.05 -27.54 -11.26
N TRP A 313 -24.85 -27.04 -12.49
CA TRP A 313 -25.89 -27.05 -13.53
C TRP A 313 -26.32 -28.47 -13.94
N GLY A 314 -25.57 -29.50 -13.55
CA GLY A 314 -25.95 -30.90 -13.73
C GLY A 314 -27.10 -31.37 -12.83
N GLN A 315 -27.36 -30.74 -11.68
CA GLN A 315 -28.40 -31.20 -10.74
C GLN A 315 -29.76 -30.51 -10.93
N LEU A 316 -29.83 -29.36 -11.60
CA LEU A 316 -31.11 -28.65 -11.85
C LEU A 316 -31.93 -29.24 -13.02
N LYS A 317 -31.36 -30.13 -13.85
CA LYS A 317 -32.09 -30.80 -14.94
C LYS A 317 -32.91 -32.02 -14.50
N ALA A 318 -32.76 -32.49 -13.26
CA ALA A 318 -33.51 -33.63 -12.74
C ALA A 318 -34.86 -33.24 -12.08
N ASN A 319 -35.07 -31.96 -11.77
CA ASN A 319 -36.29 -31.48 -11.11
C ASN A 319 -37.32 -30.86 -12.10
N TYR A 320 -37.04 -30.90 -13.40
CA TYR A 320 -37.93 -30.42 -14.47
C TYR A 320 -38.04 -31.46 -15.60
N ARG A 321 -38.34 -32.71 -15.24
CA ARG A 321 -38.91 -33.71 -16.16
C ARG A 321 -40.10 -34.37 -15.51
#